data_AF-A0A382RX25-F1
#
_entry.id   AF-A0A382RX25-F1
#
_cell.length_a   1.000
_cell.length_b   1.000
_cell.length_c   1.000
_cell.angle_alpha   90.00
_cell.angle_beta   90.00
_cell.angle_gamma   90.00
#
_symmetry.space_group_name_H-M   'P 1'
#
loop_
_entity.id
_entity.type
_entity.pdbx_description
1 polymer ?
#
loop_
_entity_poly.entity_id
_entity_poly.type
_entity_poly.pdbx_seq_one_letter_code
_entity_poly.pdbx_strand_id
1 'polypeptide(L)'
;MPAEQLALLMPRANMDKSEPPSTGETKTRLAALDMSGEEFRQVGYKLVDNIASFLDDIHNRRVQSSDAVVAAQEVLGDEALPVRGSAASDIIDQISSLLFEKSLLTAHPRFWAYINGSASPIGALADMLAAAINPNLATWSVGPVASEIERQSVQWIAELLNYPRDAGGLLVSGGTIANITALLAARRALLGASIRQNGLQNGPVHQYRFYATPETH
;
A
#
# COMPACT_ATOMS: atom_id res chain seq x y z
N MET A 1 44.31 -16.41 17.87
CA MET A 1 44.18 -17.28 16.69
C MET A 1 43.31 -16.57 15.65
N PRO A 2 43.67 -16.61 14.35
CA PRO A 2 43.05 -15.77 13.31
C PRO A 2 41.72 -16.34 12.79
N ALA A 3 41.00 -15.51 12.03
CA ALA A 3 39.63 -15.66 11.54
C ALA A 3 39.33 -16.86 10.61
N GLU A 4 40.19 -17.87 10.54
CA GLU A 4 40.06 -19.01 9.61
C GLU A 4 39.38 -20.24 10.23
N GLN A 5 39.11 -20.27 11.54
CA GLN A 5 38.53 -21.44 12.21
C GLN A 5 36.99 -21.45 12.34
N LEU A 6 36.29 -20.44 11.82
CA LEU A 6 34.82 -20.34 11.88
C LEU A 6 34.09 -20.87 10.63
N ALA A 7 34.82 -21.31 9.60
CA ALA A 7 34.25 -21.78 8.34
C ALA A 7 33.80 -23.26 8.31
N LEU A 8 33.73 -23.94 9.46
CA LEU A 8 33.65 -25.41 9.53
C LEU A 8 32.33 -25.98 10.09
N LEU A 9 31.24 -25.21 10.14
CA LEU A 9 29.96 -25.66 10.74
C LEU A 9 28.72 -25.51 9.84
N MET A 10 28.86 -25.47 8.52
CA MET A 10 27.71 -25.63 7.62
C MET A 10 27.97 -26.73 6.58
N PRO A 11 27.11 -27.76 6.48
CA PRO A 11 27.20 -28.75 5.42
C PRO A 11 26.95 -28.05 4.09
N ARG A 12 27.93 -28.08 3.18
CA ARG A 12 27.70 -27.72 1.78
C ARG A 12 26.77 -28.77 1.19
N ALA A 13 25.48 -28.45 1.08
CA ALA A 13 24.56 -29.23 0.28
C ALA A 13 25.12 -29.28 -1.15
N ASN A 14 25.33 -30.51 -1.65
CA ASN A 14 25.67 -30.77 -3.03
C ASN A 14 24.51 -30.24 -3.89
N MET A 15 24.67 -29.04 -4.44
CA MET A 15 23.76 -28.55 -5.48
C MET A 15 24.07 -29.34 -6.73
N ASP A 16 23.21 -30.31 -7.01
CA ASP A 16 23.11 -30.97 -8.31
C ASP A 16 23.07 -29.88 -9.39
N LYS A 17 24.11 -29.86 -10.24
CA LYS A 17 24.19 -28.99 -11.41
C LYS A 17 23.44 -29.63 -12.57
N SER A 18 22.23 -30.12 -12.33
CA SER A 18 21.32 -30.45 -13.42
C SER A 18 21.11 -29.18 -14.24
N GLU A 19 21.21 -29.32 -15.56
CA GLU A 19 21.13 -28.22 -16.51
C GLU A 19 19.92 -27.31 -16.21
N PRO A 20 20.06 -25.97 -16.34
CA PRO A 20 18.92 -25.09 -16.19
C PRO A 20 17.81 -25.56 -17.14
N PRO A 21 16.53 -25.55 -16.71
CA PRO A 21 15.42 -26.01 -17.53
C PRO A 21 15.49 -25.34 -18.90
N SER A 22 15.42 -26.15 -19.95
CA SER A 22 15.58 -25.74 -21.35
C SER A 22 14.85 -24.42 -21.62
N THR A 23 15.55 -23.47 -22.23
CA THR A 23 14.99 -22.22 -22.75
C THR A 23 13.98 -22.54 -23.85
N GLY A 24 12.77 -22.92 -23.46
CA GLY A 24 11.60 -22.72 -24.31
C GLY A 24 11.59 -21.27 -24.79
N GLU A 25 11.23 -21.06 -26.06
CA GLU A 25 11.25 -19.77 -26.76
C GLU A 25 11.00 -18.61 -25.79
N THR A 26 12.06 -17.89 -25.45
CA THR A 26 11.95 -16.76 -24.54
C THR A 26 11.25 -15.67 -25.33
N LYS A 27 9.94 -15.49 -25.11
CA LYS A 27 9.18 -14.40 -25.71
C LYS A 27 9.98 -13.10 -25.54
N THR A 28 10.15 -12.35 -26.63
CA THR A 28 10.82 -11.04 -26.58
C THR A 28 10.03 -10.15 -25.61
N ARG A 29 10.56 -9.97 -24.40
CA ARG A 29 9.95 -9.11 -23.39
C ARG A 29 10.19 -7.66 -23.80
N LEU A 30 9.14 -6.98 -24.25
CA LEU A 30 9.19 -5.56 -24.59
C LEU A 30 9.11 -4.66 -23.34
N ALA A 31 8.70 -5.20 -22.18
CA ALA A 31 8.66 -4.52 -20.88
C ALA A 31 8.87 -5.52 -19.73
N ALA A 32 9.13 -5.01 -18.51
CA ALA A 32 9.41 -5.81 -17.31
C ALA A 32 8.22 -6.66 -16.83
N LEU A 33 7.00 -6.36 -17.27
CA LEU A 33 5.74 -7.07 -16.99
C LEU A 33 5.01 -7.29 -18.32
N ASP A 34 4.71 -8.55 -18.62
CA ASP A 34 4.31 -9.01 -19.97
C ASP A 34 2.78 -9.02 -20.14
N MET A 35 2.13 -7.86 -19.99
CA MET A 35 0.71 -7.66 -20.34
C MET A 35 0.61 -6.66 -21.48
N SER A 36 -0.08 -7.05 -22.56
CA SER A 36 -0.29 -6.14 -23.69
C SER A 36 -1.32 -5.05 -23.36
N GLY A 37 -1.26 -3.90 -24.05
CA GLY A 37 -2.27 -2.85 -23.87
C GLY A 37 -3.69 -3.28 -24.28
N GLU A 38 -3.83 -4.25 -25.19
CA GLU A 38 -5.11 -4.84 -25.56
C GLU A 38 -5.67 -5.72 -24.43
N GLU A 39 -4.83 -6.59 -23.88
CA GLU A 39 -5.20 -7.42 -22.73
C GLU A 39 -5.58 -6.55 -21.51
N PHE A 40 -4.79 -5.52 -21.22
CA PHE A 40 -5.10 -4.55 -20.16
C PHE A 40 -6.47 -3.87 -20.37
N ARG A 41 -6.80 -3.49 -21.60
CA ARG A 41 -8.09 -2.88 -21.93
C ARG A 41 -9.24 -3.86 -21.69
N GLN A 42 -9.11 -5.09 -22.17
CA GLN A 42 -10.15 -6.12 -22.03
C GLN A 42 -10.41 -6.45 -20.56
N VAL A 43 -9.36 -6.75 -19.80
CA VAL A 43 -9.47 -7.07 -18.36
C VAL A 43 -9.92 -5.84 -17.56
N GLY A 44 -9.36 -4.67 -17.85
CA GLY A 44 -9.66 -3.43 -17.17
C GLY A 44 -11.12 -2.98 -17.34
N TYR A 45 -11.67 -2.99 -18.55
CA TYR A 45 -13.07 -2.62 -18.77
C TYR A 45 -14.03 -3.58 -18.08
N LYS A 46 -13.77 -4.89 -18.14
CA LYS A 46 -14.58 -5.86 -17.42
C LYS A 46 -14.57 -5.61 -15.91
N LEU A 47 -13.40 -5.33 -15.34
CA LEU A 47 -13.28 -5.01 -13.91
C LEU A 47 -14.04 -3.72 -13.55
N VAL A 48 -13.95 -2.68 -14.39
CA VAL A 48 -14.69 -1.42 -14.20
C VAL A 48 -16.21 -1.67 -14.20
N ASP A 49 -16.73 -2.45 -15.14
CA ASP A 49 -18.15 -2.79 -15.21
C ASP A 49 -18.62 -3.58 -13.97
N ASN A 50 -17.79 -4.53 -13.51
CA ASN A 50 -18.08 -5.30 -12.29
C ASN A 50 -18.08 -4.41 -11.04
N ILE A 51 -17.12 -3.48 -10.91
CA ILE A 51 -17.05 -2.53 -9.79
C ILE A 51 -18.26 -1.60 -9.82
N ALA A 52 -18.63 -1.06 -10.99
CA ALA A 52 -19.81 -0.21 -11.13
C ALA A 52 -21.08 -0.94 -10.67
N SER A 53 -21.28 -2.18 -11.15
CA SER A 53 -22.41 -3.03 -10.74
C SER A 53 -22.41 -3.30 -9.24
N PHE A 54 -21.24 -3.54 -8.64
CA PHE A 54 -21.10 -3.74 -7.20
C PHE A 54 -21.46 -2.47 -6.41
N LEU A 55 -20.99 -1.30 -6.84
CA LEU A 55 -21.29 -0.02 -6.19
C LEU A 55 -22.79 0.30 -6.21
N ASP A 56 -23.46 0.03 -7.35
CA ASP A 56 -24.91 0.21 -7.48
C ASP A 56 -25.69 -0.73 -6.55
N ASP A 57 -25.21 -1.95 -6.36
CA ASP A 57 -25.92 -3.00 -5.62
C ASP A 57 -25.52 -3.11 -4.13
N ILE A 58 -24.45 -2.44 -3.69
CA ILE A 58 -23.86 -2.64 -2.36
C ILE A 58 -24.87 -2.53 -1.21
N HIS A 59 -25.88 -1.68 -1.34
CA HIS A 59 -26.91 -1.44 -0.32
C HIS A 59 -27.91 -2.60 -0.13
N ASN A 60 -28.02 -3.49 -1.12
CA ASN A 60 -28.85 -4.70 -1.05
C ASN A 60 -28.09 -5.90 -0.49
N ARG A 61 -26.77 -5.79 -0.33
CA ARG A 61 -25.92 -6.89 0.11
C ARG A 61 -25.93 -7.06 1.62
N ARG A 62 -25.39 -8.20 2.05
CA ARG A 62 -25.10 -8.44 3.46
C ARG A 62 -23.80 -7.74 3.83
N VAL A 63 -23.80 -6.99 4.94
CA VAL A 63 -22.62 -6.23 5.43
C VAL A 63 -21.41 -7.14 5.67
N GLN A 64 -21.63 -8.33 6.22
CA GLN A 64 -20.58 -9.29 6.53
C GLN A 64 -21.04 -10.71 6.24
N SER A 65 -20.24 -11.47 5.49
CA SER A 65 -20.45 -12.90 5.31
C SER A 65 -19.93 -13.71 6.49
N SER A 66 -20.68 -14.73 6.91
CA SER A 66 -20.28 -15.63 8.01
C SER A 66 -19.23 -16.67 7.61
N ASP A 67 -19.07 -16.92 6.32
CA ASP A 67 -18.18 -17.93 5.73
C ASP A 67 -16.96 -17.31 5.03
N ALA A 68 -16.72 -16.00 5.18
CA ALA A 68 -15.74 -15.26 4.39
C ALA A 68 -14.33 -15.87 4.41
N VAL A 69 -13.88 -16.32 5.59
CA VAL A 69 -12.56 -16.95 5.76
C VAL A 69 -12.49 -18.30 5.06
N VAL A 70 -13.53 -19.13 5.20
CA VAL A 70 -13.59 -20.45 4.57
C VAL A 70 -13.60 -20.29 3.05
N ALA A 71 -14.45 -19.40 2.52
CA ALA A 71 -14.51 -19.13 1.09
C ALA A 71 -13.16 -18.61 0.54
N ALA A 72 -12.46 -17.75 1.28
CA ALA A 72 -11.14 -17.29 0.87
C ALA A 72 -10.10 -18.42 0.87
N GLN A 73 -10.13 -19.31 1.86
CA GLN A 73 -9.24 -20.47 1.93
C GLN A 73 -9.52 -21.48 0.81
N GLU A 74 -10.78 -21.70 0.46
CA GLU A 74 -11.16 -22.59 -0.65
C GLU A 74 -10.69 -22.04 -2.01
N VAL A 75 -10.76 -20.71 -2.21
CA VAL A 75 -10.32 -20.06 -3.45
C VAL A 75 -8.79 -19.96 -3.53
N LEU A 76 -8.13 -19.58 -2.45
CA LEU A 76 -6.68 -19.35 -2.43
C LEU A 76 -5.89 -20.66 -2.28
N GLY A 77 -6.47 -21.67 -1.64
CA GLY A 77 -5.83 -22.94 -1.34
C GLY A 77 -4.61 -22.80 -0.41
N ASP A 78 -3.84 -23.87 -0.32
CA ASP A 78 -2.55 -23.95 0.38
C ASP A 78 -1.41 -24.43 -0.53
N GLU A 79 -1.61 -24.31 -1.85
CA GLU A 79 -0.67 -24.79 -2.86
C GLU A 79 0.64 -23.99 -2.86
N ALA A 80 1.73 -24.66 -3.29
CA ALA A 80 3.00 -24.00 -3.49
C ALA A 80 2.93 -22.94 -4.62
N LEU A 81 3.86 -21.98 -4.60
CA LEU A 81 3.97 -20.95 -5.63
C LEU A 81 3.92 -21.57 -7.05
N PRO A 82 2.98 -21.16 -7.92
CA PRO A 82 2.82 -21.80 -9.21
C PRO A 82 4.03 -21.52 -10.11
N VAL A 83 4.53 -22.58 -10.76
CA VAL A 83 5.66 -22.51 -11.69
C VAL A 83 5.25 -21.89 -13.04
N ARG A 84 3.95 -21.88 -13.35
CA ARG A 84 3.38 -21.33 -14.58
C ARG A 84 2.35 -20.25 -14.23
N GLY A 85 2.32 -19.18 -15.02
CA GLY A 85 1.30 -18.15 -14.89
C GLY A 85 -0.07 -18.62 -15.37
N SER A 86 -1.11 -17.95 -14.87
CA SER A 86 -2.50 -18.09 -15.32
C SER A 86 -2.92 -16.83 -16.10
N ALA A 87 -4.05 -16.89 -16.81
CA ALA A 87 -4.57 -15.71 -17.48
C ALA A 87 -4.97 -14.63 -16.46
N ALA A 88 -4.64 -13.37 -16.75
CA ALA A 88 -4.94 -12.26 -15.85
C ALA A 88 -6.45 -12.06 -15.66
N SER A 89 -7.26 -12.30 -16.70
CA SER A 89 -8.73 -12.25 -16.62
C SER A 89 -9.27 -13.18 -15.54
N ASP A 90 -8.79 -14.42 -15.50
CA ASP A 90 -9.33 -15.46 -14.63
C ASP A 90 -9.02 -15.13 -13.16
N ILE A 91 -7.81 -14.63 -12.90
CA ILE A 91 -7.41 -14.17 -11.56
C ILE A 91 -8.26 -12.98 -11.12
N ILE A 92 -8.40 -11.98 -11.99
CA ILE A 92 -9.18 -10.76 -11.66
C ILE A 92 -10.66 -11.10 -11.45
N ASP A 93 -11.25 -11.95 -12.27
CA ASP A 93 -12.64 -12.39 -12.11
C ASP A 93 -12.84 -13.14 -10.79
N GLN A 94 -11.99 -14.12 -10.51
CA GLN A 94 -12.10 -14.94 -9.30
C GLN A 94 -11.94 -14.10 -8.02
N ILE A 95 -10.90 -13.25 -7.97
CA ILE A 95 -10.61 -12.44 -6.80
C ILE A 95 -11.64 -11.32 -6.63
N SER A 96 -12.05 -10.65 -7.71
CA SER A 96 -13.07 -9.59 -7.60
C SER A 96 -14.41 -10.15 -7.13
N SER A 97 -14.87 -11.29 -7.68
CA SER A 97 -16.10 -11.95 -7.23
C SER A 97 -16.04 -12.33 -5.74
N LEU A 98 -14.93 -12.95 -5.32
CA LEU A 98 -14.71 -13.30 -3.92
C LEU A 98 -14.78 -12.07 -3.02
N LEU A 99 -14.11 -10.98 -3.40
CA LEU A 99 -14.10 -9.74 -2.62
C LEU A 99 -15.49 -9.09 -2.57
N PHE A 100 -16.23 -9.01 -3.68
CA PHE A 100 -17.56 -8.41 -3.72
C PHE A 100 -18.62 -9.18 -2.93
N GLU A 101 -18.45 -10.50 -2.80
CA GLU A 101 -19.40 -11.37 -2.10
C GLU A 101 -19.06 -11.58 -0.63
N LYS A 102 -17.78 -11.67 -0.30
CA LYS A 102 -17.33 -12.17 1.01
C LYS A 102 -16.67 -11.11 1.90
N SER A 103 -16.26 -9.96 1.36
CA SER A 103 -15.62 -8.92 2.17
C SER A 103 -16.56 -8.33 3.21
N LEU A 104 -15.99 -7.78 4.28
CA LEU A 104 -16.69 -6.85 5.15
C LEU A 104 -16.95 -5.56 4.38
N LEU A 105 -18.21 -5.27 4.07
CA LEU A 105 -18.60 -4.13 3.24
C LEU A 105 -18.67 -2.86 4.08
N THR A 106 -17.53 -2.23 4.34
CA THR A 106 -17.43 -1.01 5.17
C THR A 106 -18.16 0.20 4.57
N ALA A 107 -18.33 0.22 3.25
CA ALA A 107 -19.10 1.24 2.53
C ALA A 107 -20.63 1.02 2.58
N HIS A 108 -21.11 -0.10 3.11
CA HIS A 108 -22.53 -0.41 3.16
C HIS A 108 -23.27 0.54 4.14
N PRO A 109 -24.46 1.11 3.82
CA PRO A 109 -25.17 2.08 4.67
C PRO A 109 -25.50 1.64 6.11
N ARG A 110 -25.67 0.33 6.30
CA ARG A 110 -25.87 -0.35 7.61
C ARG A 110 -24.58 -0.77 8.33
N PHE A 111 -23.39 -0.41 7.83
CA PHE A 111 -22.14 -0.66 8.55
C PHE A 111 -21.82 0.53 9.45
N TRP A 112 -21.82 0.32 10.77
CA TRP A 112 -21.67 1.40 11.78
C TRP A 112 -20.52 1.16 12.77
N ALA A 113 -19.59 0.27 12.44
CA ALA A 113 -18.43 -0.02 13.27
C ALA A 113 -17.21 0.82 12.84
N TYR A 114 -16.33 1.13 13.79
CA TYR A 114 -15.06 1.84 13.58
C TYR A 114 -15.23 3.24 12.96
N ILE A 115 -14.13 3.79 12.43
CA ILE A 115 -14.07 5.06 11.69
C ILE A 115 -13.63 4.75 10.26
N ASN A 116 -14.46 4.01 9.54
CA ASN A 116 -14.20 3.62 8.17
C ASN A 116 -15.18 4.36 7.24
N GLY A 117 -14.67 5.28 6.43
CA GLY A 117 -15.44 5.91 5.37
C GLY A 117 -15.55 4.99 4.15
N SER A 118 -16.59 5.18 3.33
CA SER A 118 -16.62 4.60 1.99
C SER A 118 -15.52 5.24 1.14
N ALA A 119 -14.81 4.42 0.36
CA ALA A 119 -13.99 4.94 -0.72
C ALA A 119 -14.88 5.73 -1.70
N SER A 120 -14.38 6.86 -2.19
CA SER A 120 -15.06 7.62 -3.24
C SER A 120 -14.76 6.97 -4.60
N PRO A 121 -15.75 6.76 -5.49
CA PRO A 121 -15.51 6.16 -6.81
C PRO A 121 -14.44 6.87 -7.63
N ILE A 122 -14.38 8.21 -7.55
CA ILE A 122 -13.32 8.98 -8.24
C ILE A 122 -11.93 8.73 -7.63
N GLY A 123 -11.85 8.44 -6.34
CA GLY A 123 -10.61 8.07 -5.66
C GLY A 123 -10.06 6.75 -6.18
N ALA A 124 -10.92 5.73 -6.37
CA ALA A 124 -10.50 4.45 -6.94
C ALA A 124 -9.93 4.60 -8.37
N LEU A 125 -10.55 5.46 -9.20
CA LEU A 125 -10.03 5.77 -10.54
C LEU A 125 -8.69 6.52 -10.49
N ALA A 126 -8.53 7.45 -9.54
CA ALA A 126 -7.28 8.16 -9.33
C ALA A 126 -6.15 7.22 -8.88
N ASP A 127 -6.45 6.26 -8.00
CA ASP A 127 -5.50 5.23 -7.56
C ASP A 127 -5.09 4.30 -8.70
N MET A 128 -6.03 3.90 -9.56
CA MET A 128 -5.71 3.14 -10.79
C MET A 128 -4.74 3.91 -11.70
N LEU A 129 -4.98 5.21 -11.90
CA LEU A 129 -4.08 6.06 -12.68
C LEU A 129 -2.70 6.21 -12.02
N ALA A 130 -2.67 6.45 -10.71
CA ALA A 130 -1.43 6.55 -9.95
C ALA A 130 -0.61 5.26 -10.03
N ALA A 131 -1.26 4.10 -9.93
CA ALA A 131 -0.61 2.79 -10.06
C ALA A 131 -0.06 2.56 -11.49
N ALA A 132 -0.78 3.00 -12.53
CA ALA A 132 -0.33 2.86 -13.91
C ALA A 132 0.89 3.75 -14.24
N ILE A 133 0.94 4.97 -13.70
CA ILE A 133 2.07 5.89 -13.87
C ILE A 133 3.24 5.52 -12.95
N ASN A 134 2.96 4.99 -11.77
CA ASN A 134 3.92 4.61 -10.73
C ASN A 134 4.95 5.72 -10.43
N PRO A 135 4.51 6.93 -10.04
CA PRO A 135 5.42 8.05 -9.81
C PRO A 135 6.32 7.79 -8.60
N ASN A 136 7.62 8.05 -8.75
CA ASN A 136 8.56 8.02 -7.63
C ASN A 136 8.66 9.41 -7.00
N LEU A 137 8.22 9.53 -5.74
CA LEU A 137 8.17 10.79 -5.00
C LEU A 137 9.37 11.00 -4.06
N ALA A 138 10.50 10.34 -4.31
CA ALA A 138 11.71 10.49 -3.48
C ALA A 138 12.29 11.91 -3.53
N THR A 139 12.17 12.59 -4.67
CA THR A 139 12.55 14.00 -4.82
C THR A 139 11.62 14.67 -5.82
N TRP A 140 11.46 15.99 -5.70
CA TRP A 140 10.62 16.77 -6.60
C TRP A 140 11.01 16.58 -8.08
N SER A 141 12.31 16.51 -8.39
CA SER A 141 12.80 16.34 -9.78
C SER A 141 12.45 14.98 -10.40
N VAL A 142 12.18 13.95 -9.58
CA VAL A 142 11.83 12.60 -10.04
C VAL A 142 10.31 12.45 -10.21
N GLY A 143 9.50 13.24 -9.50
CA GLY A 143 8.03 13.20 -9.59
C GLY A 143 7.39 14.58 -9.50
N PRO A 144 7.71 15.54 -10.41
CA PRO A 144 7.35 16.94 -10.24
C PRO A 144 5.83 17.17 -10.27
N VAL A 145 5.14 16.56 -11.24
CA VAL A 145 3.68 16.73 -11.39
C VAL A 145 2.93 16.16 -10.18
N ALA A 146 3.28 14.94 -9.76
CA ALA A 146 2.65 14.31 -8.61
C ALA A 146 2.97 15.06 -7.29
N SER A 147 4.17 15.61 -7.15
CA SER A 147 4.55 16.47 -6.01
C SER A 147 3.72 17.76 -5.97
N GLU A 148 3.48 18.40 -7.11
CA GLU A 148 2.62 19.60 -7.16
C GLU A 148 1.16 19.28 -6.86
N ILE A 149 0.65 18.12 -7.31
CA ILE A 149 -0.69 17.64 -6.96
C ILE A 149 -0.82 17.45 -5.44
N GLU A 150 0.15 16.81 -4.80
CA GLU A 150 0.17 16.66 -3.35
C GLU A 150 0.19 18.02 -2.65
N ARG A 151 1.10 18.91 -3.06
CA ARG A 151 1.22 20.26 -2.49
C ARG A 151 -0.09 21.04 -2.59
N GLN A 152 -0.75 21.02 -3.74
CA GLN A 152 -2.03 21.70 -3.95
C GLN A 152 -3.16 21.07 -3.12
N SER A 153 -3.18 19.75 -3.00
CA SER A 153 -4.19 19.04 -2.20
C SER A 153 -4.08 19.38 -0.72
N VAL A 154 -2.86 19.44 -0.18
CA VAL A 154 -2.59 19.89 1.19
C VAL A 154 -3.08 21.31 1.41
N GLN A 155 -2.85 22.23 0.45
CA GLN A 155 -3.33 23.61 0.54
C GLN A 155 -4.86 23.70 0.58
N TRP A 156 -5.56 22.90 -0.23
CA TRP A 156 -7.03 22.85 -0.17
C TRP A 156 -7.54 22.30 1.16
N ILE A 157 -6.89 21.28 1.73
CA ILE A 157 -7.22 20.77 3.06
C ILE A 157 -7.00 21.84 4.13
N ALA A 158 -5.88 22.58 4.07
CA ALA A 158 -5.62 23.67 4.99
C ALA A 158 -6.72 24.75 4.90
N GLU A 159 -7.10 25.14 3.69
CA GLU A 159 -8.19 26.11 3.48
C GLU A 159 -9.54 25.59 4.00
N LEU A 160 -9.87 24.31 3.76
CA LEU A 160 -11.08 23.67 4.27
C LEU A 160 -11.14 23.68 5.81
N LEU A 161 -9.99 23.51 6.48
CA LEU A 161 -9.86 23.57 7.93
C LEU A 161 -9.66 24.99 8.47
N ASN A 162 -9.74 26.01 7.60
CA ASN A 162 -9.57 27.42 7.93
C ASN A 162 -8.18 27.73 8.53
N TYR A 163 -7.15 27.01 8.08
CA TYR A 163 -5.74 27.25 8.39
C TYR A 163 -5.14 28.32 7.49
N PRO A 164 -4.02 28.97 7.91
CA PRO A 164 -3.27 29.88 7.04
C PRO A 164 -2.82 29.21 5.74
N ARG A 165 -2.87 29.93 4.61
CA ARG A 165 -2.49 29.40 3.28
C ARG A 165 -1.00 29.09 3.13
N ASP A 166 -0.16 29.64 4.01
CA ASP A 166 1.27 29.33 4.12
C ASP A 166 1.55 28.10 5.03
N ALA A 167 0.50 27.45 5.55
CA ALA A 167 0.65 26.16 6.21
C ALA A 167 1.18 25.10 5.23
N GLY A 168 2.16 24.31 5.70
CA GLY A 168 2.66 23.14 5.01
C GLY A 168 1.99 21.85 5.48
N GLY A 169 2.31 20.75 4.80
CA GLY A 169 1.83 19.42 5.16
C GLY A 169 2.43 18.36 4.24
N LEU A 170 2.24 17.10 4.62
CA LEU A 170 2.69 15.93 3.89
C LEU A 170 1.59 14.88 3.96
N LEU A 171 1.31 14.20 2.86
CA LEU A 171 0.46 13.02 2.88
C LEU A 171 1.28 11.84 3.39
N VAL A 172 0.73 11.10 4.36
CA VAL A 172 1.38 9.94 4.97
C VAL A 172 0.39 8.77 5.03
N SER A 173 0.90 7.56 5.22
CA SER A 173 0.11 6.32 5.15
C SER A 173 -0.96 6.16 6.25
N GLY A 174 -1.01 7.06 7.24
CA GLY A 174 -2.07 7.06 8.25
C GLY A 174 -1.74 7.86 9.50
N GLY A 175 -2.67 7.87 10.46
CA GLY A 175 -2.59 8.66 11.70
C GLY A 175 -1.35 8.37 12.55
N THR A 176 -0.93 7.10 12.66
CA THR A 176 0.27 6.71 13.40
C THR A 176 1.53 7.38 12.84
N ILE A 177 1.72 7.35 11.52
CA ILE A 177 2.88 7.98 10.88
C ILE A 177 2.76 9.51 10.91
N ALA A 178 1.55 10.06 10.83
CA ALA A 178 1.31 11.49 11.02
C ALA A 178 1.76 11.94 12.43
N ASN A 179 1.33 11.23 13.47
CA ASN A 179 1.70 11.53 14.86
C ASN A 179 3.21 11.40 15.08
N ILE A 180 3.85 10.32 14.60
CA ILE A 180 5.31 10.16 14.70
C ILE A 180 6.02 11.32 13.97
N THR A 181 5.60 11.65 12.76
CA THR A 181 6.17 12.76 11.98
C THR A 181 6.03 14.09 12.74
N ALA A 182 4.85 14.37 13.30
CA ALA A 182 4.60 15.56 14.09
C ALA A 182 5.48 15.63 15.35
N LEU A 183 5.63 14.52 16.08
CA LEU A 183 6.52 14.44 17.24
C LEU A 183 8.00 14.65 16.86
N LEU A 184 8.43 14.11 15.73
CA LEU A 184 9.79 14.33 15.21
C LEU A 184 10.03 15.79 14.81
N ALA A 185 9.04 16.43 14.19
CA ALA A 185 9.08 17.85 13.86
C ALA A 185 9.12 18.72 15.12
N ALA A 186 8.24 18.46 16.10
CA ALA A 186 8.21 19.15 17.38
C ALA A 186 9.52 18.99 18.16
N ARG A 187 10.08 17.77 18.19
CA ARG A 187 11.39 17.51 18.80
C ARG A 187 12.49 18.33 18.14
N ARG A 188 12.51 18.40 16.80
CA ARG A 188 13.51 19.21 16.08
C ARG A 188 13.30 20.71 16.32
N ALA A 189 12.07 21.18 16.38
CA ALA A 189 11.76 22.58 16.64
C ALA A 189 12.21 23.00 18.05
N LEU A 190 12.00 22.15 19.05
CA LEU A 190 12.37 22.43 20.44
C LEU A 190 13.87 22.29 20.71
N LEU A 191 14.51 21.24 20.17
CA LEU A 191 15.88 20.86 20.52
C LEU A 191 16.92 21.27 19.46
N GLY A 192 16.46 21.84 18.34
CA GLY A 192 17.31 22.20 17.21
C GLY A 192 17.79 21.01 16.39
N ALA A 193 18.59 21.29 15.36
CA ALA A 193 19.08 20.28 14.42
C ALA A 193 20.22 19.41 14.98
N SER A 194 20.98 19.94 15.95
CA SER A 194 22.14 19.27 16.58
C SER A 194 21.76 17.99 17.31
N ILE A 195 20.47 17.81 17.68
CA ILE A 195 19.98 16.60 18.34
C ILE A 195 20.24 15.32 17.54
N ARG A 196 20.34 15.42 16.20
CA ARG A 196 20.67 14.27 15.34
C ARG A 196 22.10 13.78 15.54
N GLN A 197 23.02 14.68 15.89
CA GLN A 197 24.44 14.37 16.10
C GLN A 197 24.73 14.05 17.57
N ASN A 198 24.13 14.83 18.47
CA ASN A 198 24.44 14.77 19.90
C ASN A 198 23.63 13.69 20.64
N GLY A 199 22.54 13.22 20.05
CA GLY A 199 21.60 12.31 20.71
C GLY A 199 20.84 12.97 21.86
N LEU A 200 19.89 12.24 22.44
CA LEU A 200 19.02 12.76 23.50
C LEU A 200 19.70 12.84 24.88
N GLN A 201 20.79 12.10 25.08
CA GLN A 201 21.48 12.01 26.38
C GLN A 201 22.33 13.24 26.70
N ASN A 202 22.82 13.93 25.66
CA ASN A 202 23.79 15.02 25.78
C ASN A 202 23.14 16.42 25.69
N GLY A 203 21.82 16.51 25.89
CA GLY A 203 21.08 17.77 25.90
C GLY A 203 21.02 18.42 27.29
N PRO A 204 20.67 19.72 27.38
CA PRO A 204 20.57 20.45 28.65
C PRO A 204 19.41 19.97 29.55
N VAL A 205 18.47 19.20 28.99
CA VAL A 205 17.35 18.58 29.72
C VAL A 205 17.44 17.07 29.52
N HIS A 206 17.60 16.32 30.61
CA HIS A 206 17.75 14.85 30.57
C HIS A 206 16.42 14.08 30.53
N GLN A 207 15.27 14.78 30.58
CA GLN A 207 13.95 14.15 30.54
C GLN A 207 13.01 14.93 29.62
N TYR A 208 12.70 14.34 28.46
CA TYR A 208 11.65 14.82 27.56
C TYR A 208 10.35 14.10 27.89
N ARG A 209 9.24 14.83 27.89
CA ARG A 209 7.91 14.30 28.18
C ARG A 209 6.95 14.67 27.06
N PHE A 210 6.12 13.71 26.68
CA PHE A 210 4.97 13.93 25.82
C PHE A 210 3.72 13.62 26.66
N TYR A 211 2.66 14.36 26.43
CA TYR A 211 1.39 14.20 27.11
C TYR A 211 0.32 13.87 26.07
N ALA A 212 -0.55 12.94 26.41
CA ALA A 212 -1.71 12.54 25.64
C ALA A 212 -2.84 12.20 26.61
N THR A 213 -4.08 12.22 26.15
CA THR A 213 -5.20 11.81 26.99
C THR A 213 -5.24 10.29 27.12
N PRO A 214 -5.87 9.73 28.16
CA PRO A 214 -6.05 8.27 28.28
C PRO A 214 -6.80 7.63 27.11
N GLU A 215 -7.57 8.41 26.36
CA GLU A 215 -8.36 8.00 25.19
C GLU A 215 -7.60 8.11 23.86
N THR A 216 -6.35 8.59 23.87
CA THR A 216 -5.51 8.64 22.67
C THR A 216 -5.18 7.20 22.22
N HIS A 217 -5.29 6.94 20.92
CA HIS A 217 -4.96 5.65 20.30
C HIS A 217 -3.47 5.29 20.49
#